data_AF-A0A8J4WNP4-F1
#
_entry.id   AF-A0A8J4WNP4-F1
#
_cell.length_a   1.000
_cell.length_b   1.000
_cell.length_c   1.000
_cell.angle_alpha   90.00
_cell.angle_beta   90.00
_cell.angle_gamma   90.00
#
_symmetry.space_group_name_H-M   'P 1'
#
loop_
_entity.id
_entity.type
_entity.pdbx_description
1 polymer ?
#
loop_
_entity_poly.entity_id
_entity_poly.type
_entity_poly.pdbx_seq_one_letter_code
_entity_poly.pdbx_strand_id
1 'polypeptide(L)' 'VITANELKPSHVITCVPEQDFLTIAISNIDHVVYEDGTQSTNYNFKTVERQIVDRFFAEKPMIKVT' A
#
# COMPACT_ATOMS: atom_id res chain seq x y z
N VAL A 1 4.11 -21.39 0.41
CA VAL A 1 4.21 -21.49 1.88
C VAL A 1 5.63 -21.89 2.22
N ILE A 2 6.29 -21.22 3.17
CA ILE A 2 7.68 -21.51 3.58
C ILE A 2 7.75 -21.69 5.10
N THR A 3 8.79 -22.35 5.59
CA THR A 3 9.09 -22.49 7.02
C THR A 3 10.06 -21.42 7.52
N ALA A 4 10.20 -21.27 8.84
CA ALA A 4 11.11 -20.30 9.45
C ALA A 4 12.59 -20.51 9.03
N ASN A 5 12.99 -21.75 8.77
CA ASN A 5 14.36 -22.08 8.36
C ASN A 5 14.66 -21.67 6.90
N GLU A 6 13.64 -21.44 6.09
CA GLU A 6 13.74 -21.05 4.67
C GLU A 6 13.54 -19.54 4.47
N LEU A 7 13.43 -18.78 5.56
CA LEU A 7 13.19 -17.34 5.54
C LEU A 7 14.37 -16.60 4.90
N LYS A 8 14.06 -15.67 4.01
CA LYS A 8 14.99 -14.75 3.37
C LYS A 8 14.48 -13.32 3.56
N PRO A 9 15.34 -12.29 3.53
CA PRO A 9 14.89 -10.90 3.64
C PRO A 9 13.81 -10.51 2.61
N SER A 10 13.84 -11.09 1.40
CA SER A 10 12.82 -10.84 0.37
C SER A 10 11.44 -11.40 0.71
N HIS A 11 11.35 -12.37 1.61
CA HIS A 11 10.08 -13.01 2.00
C HIS A 11 9.27 -12.19 3.01
N VAL A 12 9.92 -11.26 3.72
CA VAL A 12 9.24 -10.39 4.69
C VAL A 12 8.76 -9.11 4.02
N ILE A 13 7.71 -8.53 4.59
CA ILE A 13 7.23 -7.20 4.18
C ILE A 13 8.19 -6.18 4.78
N THR A 14 8.85 -5.43 3.90
CA THR A 14 9.70 -4.29 4.27
C THR A 14 9.04 -3.04 3.72
N CYS A 15 8.75 -2.08 4.59
CA CYS A 15 8.16 -0.79 4.22
C CYS A 15 8.76 0.29 5.11
N VAL A 16 9.26 1.36 4.49
CA VAL A 16 9.61 2.62 5.14
C VAL A 16 8.45 3.58 4.89
N PRO A 17 7.55 3.84 5.86
CA PRO A 17 6.29 4.54 5.61
C PRO A 17 6.44 5.86 4.84
N GLU A 18 7.45 6.65 5.16
CA GLU A 18 7.72 7.96 4.54
C GLU A 18 8.15 7.85 3.07
N GLN A 19 8.85 6.76 2.69
CA GLN A 19 9.36 6.55 1.33
C GLN A 19 8.42 5.71 0.46
N ASP A 20 7.77 4.74 1.10
CA ASP A 20 7.07 3.65 0.42
C ASP A 20 5.54 3.84 0.43
N PHE A 21 4.98 4.36 1.52
CA PHE A 21 3.54 4.54 1.70
C PHE A 21 3.07 5.97 1.43
N LEU A 22 3.83 6.99 1.86
CA LEU A 22 3.42 8.39 1.78
C LEU A 22 3.11 8.81 0.34
N THR A 23 3.96 8.42 -0.62
CA THR A 23 3.71 8.71 -2.04
C THR A 23 2.43 8.04 -2.55
N ILE A 24 2.17 6.79 -2.14
CA ILE A 24 0.94 6.06 -2.49
C ILE A 24 -0.26 6.82 -1.92
N ALA A 25 -0.24 7.17 -0.64
CA ALA A 25 -1.32 7.91 0.00
C ALA A 25 -1.60 9.25 -0.68
N ILE A 26 -0.58 10.09 -0.86
CA ILE A 26 -0.75 11.43 -1.47
C ILE A 26 -1.27 11.34 -2.91
N SER A 27 -0.80 10.35 -3.69
CA SER A 27 -1.22 10.19 -5.09
C SER A 27 -2.70 9.82 -5.29
N ASN A 28 -3.41 9.46 -4.22
CA ASN A 28 -4.83 9.10 -4.24
C ASN A 28 -5.73 10.19 -3.63
N ILE A 29 -5.18 11.38 -3.39
CA ILE A 29 -5.93 12.56 -2.99
C ILE A 29 -6.33 13.31 -4.26
N ASP A 30 -7.63 13.31 -4.56
CA ASP A 30 -8.20 14.11 -5.64
C ASP A 30 -8.77 15.41 -5.08
N HIS A 31 -8.32 16.53 -5.62
CA HIS A 31 -8.87 17.86 -5.31
C HIS A 31 -9.81 18.30 -6.43
N VAL A 32 -11.05 18.61 -6.06
CA VAL A 32 -12.09 19.03 -7.00
C VAL A 32 -12.59 20.41 -6.59
N VAL A 33 -12.66 21.32 -7.55
CA VAL A 33 -13.33 22.61 -7.42
C VAL A 33 -14.56 22.57 -8.32
N TYR A 34 -15.74 22.72 -7.71
CA TYR A 34 -17.01 22.74 -8.43
C TYR A 34 -17.27 24.13 -9.05
N GLU A 35 -18.23 24.21 -9.98
CA GLU A 35 -18.57 25.46 -10.69
C GLU A 35 -19.03 26.58 -9.76
N ASP A 36 -19.63 26.24 -8.62
CA ASP A 36 -20.06 27.17 -7.58
C ASP A 36 -18.92 27.65 -6.66
N GLY A 37 -17.68 27.19 -6.91
CA GLY A 37 -16.50 27.49 -6.12
C GLY A 37 -16.32 26.60 -4.89
N THR A 38 -17.23 25.65 -4.63
CA THR A 38 -17.08 24.68 -3.54
C THR A 38 -15.84 23.81 -3.79
N GLN A 39 -15.04 23.60 -2.75
CA GLN A 39 -13.87 22.72 -2.81
C GLN A 39 -14.17 21.41 -2.09
N SER A 40 -13.72 20.30 -2.68
CA SER A 40 -13.80 18.98 -2.08
C SER A 40 -12.52 18.22 -2.29
N THR A 41 -12.20 17.38 -1.32
CA THR A 41 -11.08 16.45 -1.38
C THR A 41 -11.64 15.04 -1.26
N ASN A 42 -11.34 14.21 -2.24
CA ASN A 42 -11.70 12.79 -2.24
C ASN A 42 -10.44 11.95 -2.02
N TYR A 43 -10.54 10.94 -1.17
CA TYR A 43 -9.47 9.98 -0.96
C TYR A 43 -9.92 8.61 -1.40
N ASN A 44 -9.26 8.05 -2.42
CA ASN A 44 -9.67 6.76 -2.98
C ASN A 44 -9.08 5.58 -2.19
N PHE A 45 -9.71 5.25 -1.06
CA PHE A 45 -9.28 4.15 -0.19
C PHE A 45 -9.15 2.79 -0.92
N LYS A 46 -10.00 2.52 -1.91
CA LYS A 46 -9.97 1.26 -2.67
C LYS A 46 -8.72 1.17 -3.54
N THR A 47 -8.35 2.26 -4.20
CA THR A 47 -7.13 2.30 -5.02
C THR A 47 -5.89 2.20 -4.14
N VAL A 48 -5.87 2.89 -2.99
CA VAL A 48 -4.78 2.81 -2.02
C VAL A 48 -4.58 1.39 -1.50
N GLU A 49 -5.66 0.73 -1.07
CA GLU A 49 -5.62 -0.66 -0.60
C GLU A 49 -5.00 -1.57 -1.66
N ARG A 50 -5.48 -1.47 -2.90
CA ARG A 50 -4.95 -2.25 -4.02
C ARG A 50 -3.46 -1.99 -4.26
N GLN A 51 -3.04 -0.73 -4.30
CA GLN A 51 -1.63 -0.38 -4.54
C GLN A 51 -0.69 -0.89 -3.44
N ILE A 52 -1.15 -0.89 -2.18
CA ILE A 52 -0.40 -1.44 -1.05
C ILE A 52 -0.28 -2.96 -1.18
N VAL A 53 -1.38 -3.65 -1.48
CA VAL A 53 -1.39 -5.11 -1.67
C VAL A 53 -0.45 -5.50 -2.82
N ASP A 54 -0.58 -4.84 -3.97
CA ASP A 54 0.22 -5.11 -5.16
C ASP A 54 1.72 -4.88 -4.89
N ARG A 55 2.08 -3.82 -4.17
CA ARG A 55 3.49 -3.47 -3.89
C ARG A 55 4.15 -4.33 -2.81
N PHE A 56 3.44 -4.61 -1.71
CA PHE A 56 4.09 -5.21 -0.53
C PHE A 56 3.72 -6.66 -0.29
N PHE A 57 2.56 -7.13 -0.76
CA PHE A 57 1.98 -8.41 -0.35
C PHE A 57 1.91 -9.45 -1.47
N ALA A 58 1.69 -9.05 -2.73
CA ALA A 58 1.34 -9.96 -3.83
C ALA A 58 2.31 -11.14 -4.04
N GLU A 59 3.61 -10.92 -3.85
CA GLU A 59 4.65 -11.94 -4.07
C GLU A 59 5.19 -12.56 -2.77
N LYS A 60 4.65 -12.17 -1.61
CA LYS A 60 5.16 -12.63 -0.32
C LYS A 60 4.63 -14.03 -0.02
N PRO A 61 5.51 -14.98 0.34
CA PRO A 61 5.06 -16.32 0.70
C PRO A 61 4.34 -16.29 2.05
N MET A 62 3.35 -17.16 2.21
CA MET A 62 2.82 -17.47 3.54
C MET A 62 3.89 -18.16 4.38
N ILE A 63 4.21 -17.61 5.54
CA ILE A 63 5.20 -18.16 6.47
C ILE A 63 4.48 -19.05 7.49
N LYS A 64 4.87 -20.32 7.54
CA LYS A 64 4.35 -21.29 8.51
C LYS A 64 5.19 -21.20 9.79
N VAL A 65 4.53 -20.84 10.89
CA VAL A 65 5.10 -20.80 12.23
C VAL A 65 4.65 -22.06 12.97
N THR A 66 5.19 -23.22 12.58
CA THR A 66 4.88 -24.52 13.21
C THR A 66 5.96 -25.52 12.88
#